data_AF-A0A4Y9VTR8-F1
#
_entry.id   AF-A0A4Y9VTR8-F1
#
_cell.length_a   1.000
_cell.length_b   1.000
_cell.length_c   1.000
_cell.angle_alpha   90.00
_cell.angle_beta   90.00
_cell.angle_gamma   90.00
#
_symmetry.space_group_name_H-M   'P 1'
#
loop_
_entity.id
_entity.type
_entity.pdbx_description
1 polymer ?
#
loop_
_entity_poly.entity_id
_entity_poly.type
_entity_poly.pdbx_seq_one_letter_code
_entity_poly.pdbx_strand_id
1 'polypeptide(L)'
;MHTQESAVISSKPQAPSLLKLSACLLYELLTIVALCLVLAGLFYALFGDATEGVKHLLQQMFLWGMLGAYYLRCWIKTGQTLAMQAWHLKVVTQNNAPLPMSTALVRYLLASLSLVLFGLGFVWAVVDKDRLFLHDRLLKSKIIVV
;
A
#
# COMPACT_ATOMS: atom_id res chain seq x y z
N MET A 1 -30.64 24.21 -33.38
CA MET A 1 -29.59 23.17 -33.41
C MET A 1 -28.60 23.52 -32.30
N HIS A 2 -28.98 23.27 -31.04
CA HIS A 2 -28.20 23.63 -29.86
C HIS A 2 -27.35 22.42 -29.44
N THR A 3 -26.05 22.52 -29.69
CA THR A 3 -25.04 21.59 -29.22
C THR A 3 -24.95 21.70 -27.69
N GLN A 4 -25.56 20.76 -26.98
CA GLN A 4 -25.32 20.58 -25.54
C GLN A 4 -23.91 20.00 -25.35
N GLU A 5 -22.90 20.87 -25.31
CA GLU A 5 -21.64 20.59 -24.62
C GLU A 5 -21.95 20.44 -23.13
N SER A 6 -22.38 19.23 -22.77
CA SER A 6 -22.59 18.83 -21.38
C SER A 6 -21.24 18.90 -20.69
N ALA A 7 -21.06 20.00 -19.95
CA ALA A 7 -20.13 20.22 -18.86
C ALA A 7 -19.27 18.98 -18.55
N VAL A 8 -18.03 18.98 -19.06
CA VAL A 8 -16.97 18.17 -18.50
C VAL A 8 -16.82 18.66 -17.06
N ILE A 9 -17.49 17.98 -16.13
CA ILE A 9 -17.35 18.19 -14.69
C ILE A 9 -15.87 17.90 -14.40
N SER A 10 -15.04 18.94 -14.42
CA SER A 10 -13.68 18.89 -13.93
C SER A 10 -13.77 18.76 -12.41
N SER A 11 -14.07 17.55 -11.94
CA SER A 11 -13.97 17.19 -10.54
C SER A 11 -12.50 17.29 -10.16
N LYS A 12 -12.12 18.47 -9.65
CA LYS A 12 -10.82 18.67 -9.00
C LYS A 12 -10.65 17.51 -8.01
N PRO A 13 -9.55 16.74 -8.04
CA PRO A 13 -9.40 15.56 -7.19
C PRO A 13 -9.56 16.00 -5.73
N GLN A 14 -10.68 15.60 -5.12
CA GLN A 14 -11.00 16.00 -3.76
C GLN A 14 -10.08 15.22 -2.83
N ALA A 15 -9.30 15.92 -2.02
CA ALA A 15 -8.40 15.28 -1.06
C ALA A 15 -9.23 14.41 -0.10
N PRO A 16 -8.86 13.14 0.13
CA PRO A 16 -9.64 12.24 0.97
C PRO A 16 -9.73 12.76 2.40
N SER A 17 -10.92 12.68 2.99
CA SER A 17 -11.16 13.07 4.38
C SER A 17 -10.28 12.25 5.33
N LEU A 18 -9.83 12.87 6.42
CA LEU A 18 -8.95 12.28 7.41
C LEU A 18 -9.47 10.96 7.99
N LEU A 19 -10.78 10.86 8.20
CA LEU A 19 -11.46 9.67 8.72
C LEU A 19 -11.42 8.49 7.73
N LYS A 20 -11.63 8.75 6.44
CA LYS A 20 -11.51 7.72 5.39
C LYS A 20 -10.08 7.19 5.29
N LEU A 21 -9.08 8.07 5.43
CA LEU A 21 -7.68 7.66 5.43
C LEU A 21 -7.35 6.79 6.66
N SER A 22 -7.76 7.18 7.87
CA SER A 22 -7.52 6.37 9.07
C SER A 22 -8.26 5.03 9.02
N ALA A 23 -9.51 5.01 8.55
CA ALA A 23 -10.27 3.77 8.38
C ALA A 23 -9.66 2.85 7.31
N CYS A 24 -9.16 3.42 6.21
CA CYS A 24 -8.42 2.68 5.20
C CYS A 24 -7.12 2.09 5.76
N LEU A 25 -6.35 2.85 6.54
CA LEU A 25 -5.12 2.35 7.18
C LEU A 25 -5.40 1.24 8.18
N LEU A 26 -6.46 1.39 8.99
CA LEU A 26 -6.89 0.34 9.90
C LEU A 26 -7.29 -0.92 9.12
N TYR A 27 -8.10 -0.78 8.07
CA TYR A 27 -8.50 -1.90 7.23
C TYR A 27 -7.29 -2.58 6.56
N GLU A 28 -6.32 -1.79 6.09
CA GLU A 28 -5.08 -2.31 5.52
C GLU A 28 -4.28 -3.11 6.57
N LEU A 29 -4.19 -2.62 7.81
CA LEU A 29 -3.56 -3.35 8.90
C LEU A 29 -4.26 -4.70 9.16
N LEU A 30 -5.59 -4.73 9.22
CA LEU A 30 -6.34 -5.99 9.36
C LEU A 30 -6.07 -6.94 8.20
N THR A 31 -6.01 -6.42 6.97
CA THR A 31 -5.73 -7.20 5.77
C THR A 31 -4.33 -7.83 5.82
N ILE A 32 -3.31 -7.06 6.23
CA ILE A 32 -1.94 -7.56 6.39
C ILE A 32 -1.90 -8.64 7.46
N VAL A 33 -2.52 -8.41 8.63
CA VAL A 33 -2.53 -9.40 9.72
C VAL A 33 -3.20 -10.69 9.27
N ALA A 34 -4.36 -10.61 8.63
CA ALA A 34 -5.06 -11.78 8.11
C ALA A 34 -4.20 -12.54 7.08
N LEU A 35 -3.55 -11.82 6.15
CA LEU A 35 -2.69 -12.41 5.14
C LEU A 35 -1.44 -13.06 5.77
N CYS A 36 -0.83 -12.42 6.77
CA CYS A 36 0.28 -12.97 7.54
C CYS A 36 -0.11 -14.28 8.24
N LEU A 37 -1.29 -14.33 8.88
CA LEU A 37 -1.76 -15.55 9.56
C LEU A 37 -1.97 -16.70 8.56
N VAL A 38 -2.62 -16.43 7.43
CA VAL A 38 -2.85 -17.44 6.38
C VAL A 38 -1.53 -17.94 5.80
N LEU A 39 -0.61 -17.04 5.47
CA LEU A 39 0.68 -17.40 4.88
C LEU A 39 1.61 -18.10 5.89
N ALA A 40 1.62 -17.66 7.15
CA ALA A 40 2.38 -18.32 8.21
C ALA A 40 1.83 -19.74 8.47
N GLY A 41 0.51 -19.90 8.53
CA GLY A 41 -0.13 -21.21 8.64
C GLY A 41 0.16 -22.11 7.45
N LEU A 42 0.15 -21.57 6.22
CA LEU A 42 0.54 -22.31 5.01
C LEU A 42 2.01 -22.75 5.07
N PHE A 43 2.91 -21.87 5.50
CA PHE A 43 4.33 -22.21 5.65
C PHE A 43 4.52 -23.32 6.69
N TYR A 44 3.86 -23.19 7.85
CA TYR A 44 3.89 -24.21 8.90
C TYR A 44 3.35 -25.57 8.41
N ALA A 45 2.25 -25.57 7.65
CA ALA A 45 1.68 -26.79 7.09
C ALA A 45 2.61 -27.51 6.09
N LEU A 46 3.42 -26.75 5.34
CA LEU A 46 4.32 -27.29 4.33
C LEU A 46 5.71 -27.67 4.86
N PHE A 47 6.24 -26.89 5.81
CA PHE A 47 7.65 -26.98 6.27
C PHE A 47 7.79 -27.32 7.76
N GLY A 48 6.67 -27.43 8.48
CA GLY A 48 6.61 -27.72 9.90
C GLY A 48 6.98 -26.52 10.77
N ASP A 49 7.39 -26.81 12.02
CA ASP A 49 7.80 -25.80 12.98
C ASP A 49 8.99 -24.98 12.46
N ALA A 50 8.85 -23.67 12.58
CA ALA A 50 9.77 -22.65 12.13
C ALA A 50 10.03 -21.58 13.22
N THR A 51 9.81 -21.95 14.48
CA THR A 51 10.02 -21.07 15.64
C THR A 51 11.51 -20.79 15.89
N GLU A 52 12.42 -21.69 15.47
CA GLU A 52 13.86 -21.55 15.71
C GLU A 52 14.74 -21.77 14.46
N GLY A 53 15.92 -21.15 14.46
CA GLY A 53 16.98 -21.38 13.48
C GLY A 53 16.70 -20.82 12.08
N VAL A 54 17.24 -21.50 11.06
CA VAL A 54 17.17 -21.06 9.65
C VAL A 54 15.74 -21.03 9.12
N LYS A 55 14.86 -21.90 9.65
CA LYS A 55 13.45 -21.95 9.25
C LYS A 55 12.68 -20.70 9.63
N HIS A 56 13.01 -20.09 10.77
CA HIS A 56 12.43 -18.81 11.18
C HIS A 56 12.76 -17.70 10.17
N LEU A 57 14.03 -17.63 9.73
CA LEU A 57 14.45 -16.67 8.71
C LEU A 57 13.77 -16.95 7.36
N LEU A 58 13.64 -18.22 6.96
CA LEU A 58 12.93 -18.62 5.75
C LEU A 58 11.46 -18.22 5.80
N GLN A 59 10.78 -18.40 6.94
CA GLN A 59 9.40 -17.95 7.12
C GLN A 59 9.29 -16.43 7.01
N GLN A 60 10.20 -15.68 7.63
CA GLN A 60 10.24 -14.21 7.52
C GLN A 60 10.43 -13.75 6.07
N MET A 61 11.38 -14.34 5.34
CA MET A 61 11.63 -14.04 3.93
C MET A 61 10.44 -14.43 3.05
N PHE A 62 9.78 -15.55 3.34
CA PHE A 62 8.57 -16.00 2.65
C PHE A 62 7.42 -15.01 2.84
N LEU A 63 7.12 -14.62 4.09
CA LEU A 63 6.09 -13.62 4.39
C LEU A 63 6.39 -12.28 3.72
N TRP A 64 7.64 -11.82 3.81
CA TRP A 64 8.07 -10.59 3.17
C TRP A 64 7.95 -10.65 1.65
N GLY A 65 8.35 -11.73 1.01
CA GLY A 65 8.22 -11.89 -0.45
C GLY A 65 6.76 -11.92 -0.90
N MET A 66 5.91 -12.64 -0.16
CA MET A 66 4.48 -12.77 -0.48
C MET A 66 3.71 -11.47 -0.28
N LEU A 67 3.98 -10.73 0.80
CA LEU A 67 3.41 -9.40 1.01
C LEU A 67 3.86 -8.42 -0.10
N GLY A 68 5.14 -8.46 -0.47
CA GLY A 68 5.66 -7.66 -1.58
C GLY A 68 4.97 -7.96 -2.89
N ALA A 69 4.79 -9.24 -3.22
CA ALA A 69 4.08 -9.67 -4.41
C ALA A 69 2.61 -9.23 -4.41
N TYR A 70 1.93 -9.29 -3.26
CA TYR A 70 0.58 -8.78 -3.07
C TYR A 70 0.51 -7.27 -3.38
N TYR A 71 1.34 -6.47 -2.71
CA TYR A 71 1.37 -5.02 -2.88
C TYR A 71 1.73 -4.59 -4.29
N LEU A 72 2.78 -5.18 -4.89
CA LEU A 72 3.18 -4.88 -6.26
C LEU A 72 2.05 -5.18 -7.24
N ARG A 73 1.40 -6.35 -7.13
CA ARG A 73 0.27 -6.66 -8.02
C ARG A 73 -0.87 -5.65 -7.87
N CYS A 74 -1.26 -5.32 -6.64
CA CYS A 74 -2.31 -4.34 -6.37
C CYS A 74 -1.96 -2.96 -6.96
N TRP A 75 -0.73 -2.47 -6.77
CA TRP A 75 -0.33 -1.15 -7.27
C TRP A 75 -0.14 -1.09 -8.79
N ILE A 76 0.39 -2.14 -9.41
CA ILE A 76 0.63 -2.18 -10.86
C ILE A 76 -0.67 -2.40 -11.63
N LYS A 77 -1.55 -3.30 -11.15
CA LYS A 77 -2.75 -3.71 -11.91
C LYS A 77 -3.91 -2.74 -11.74
N THR A 78 -4.19 -2.31 -10.50
CA THR A 78 -5.36 -1.49 -10.18
C THR A 78 -5.00 -0.14 -9.58
N GLY A 79 -3.81 -0.01 -8.98
CA GLY A 79 -3.44 1.15 -8.17
C GLY A 79 -4.18 1.18 -6.82
N GLN A 80 -4.81 0.06 -6.43
CA GLN A 80 -5.65 -0.04 -5.24
C GLN A 80 -5.35 -1.35 -4.51
N THR A 81 -5.12 -1.26 -3.20
CA THR A 81 -5.15 -2.41 -2.29
C THR A 81 -6.59 -2.77 -1.93
N LEU A 82 -6.81 -3.92 -1.30
CA LEU A 82 -8.15 -4.32 -0.84
C LEU A 82 -8.79 -3.26 0.08
N ALA A 83 -8.00 -2.66 0.98
CA ALA A 83 -8.49 -1.58 1.84
C ALA A 83 -8.87 -0.33 1.04
N MET A 84 -8.02 0.05 0.08
CA MET A 84 -8.29 1.21 -0.77
C MET A 84 -9.54 1.01 -1.63
N GLN A 85 -9.78 -0.21 -2.13
CA GLN A 85 -10.99 -0.54 -2.86
C GLN A 85 -12.25 -0.37 -2.00
N ALA A 86 -12.21 -0.77 -0.73
CA ALA A 86 -13.34 -0.62 0.20
C ALA A 86 -13.75 0.84 0.45
N TRP A 87 -12.80 1.78 0.34
CA TRP A 87 -13.03 3.21 0.58
C TRP A 87 -12.94 4.06 -0.70
N HIS A 88 -12.95 3.43 -1.87
CA HIS A 88 -12.85 4.10 -3.18
C HIS A 88 -11.61 5.01 -3.31
N LEU A 89 -10.48 4.60 -2.72
CA LEU A 89 -9.22 5.30 -2.81
C LEU A 89 -8.35 4.69 -3.91
N LYS A 90 -7.58 5.50 -4.63
CA LYS A 90 -6.65 5.03 -5.65
C LYS A 90 -5.34 5.78 -5.60
N VAL A 91 -4.24 5.04 -5.63
CA VAL A 91 -2.89 5.61 -5.78
C VAL A 91 -2.65 5.80 -7.27
N VAL A 92 -2.39 7.04 -7.66
CA VAL A 92 -2.03 7.40 -9.03
C VAL A 92 -0.77 8.24 -9.03
N THR A 93 -0.05 8.23 -10.17
CA THR A 93 1.04 9.18 -10.40
C THR A 93 0.50 10.61 -10.54
N GLN A 94 1.36 11.63 -10.49
CA GLN A 94 0.99 13.04 -10.70
C GLN A 94 0.21 13.27 -12.01
N ASN A 95 0.51 12.49 -13.04
CA ASN A 95 -0.14 12.53 -14.35
C ASN A 95 -1.43 11.68 -14.42
N ASN A 96 -1.99 11.25 -13.28
CA ASN A 96 -3.15 10.34 -13.17
C ASN A 96 -2.93 8.96 -13.84
N ALA A 97 -1.69 8.59 -14.17
CA ALA A 97 -1.36 7.30 -14.76
C ALA A 97 -1.16 6.21 -13.67
N PRO A 98 -1.33 4.91 -14.01
CA PRO A 98 -0.99 3.80 -13.13
C PRO A 98 0.48 3.87 -12.67
N LEU A 99 0.77 3.31 -11.49
CA LEU A 99 2.14 3.28 -10.98
C LEU A 99 3.01 2.34 -11.83
N PRO A 100 4.16 2.80 -12.35
CA PRO A 100 5.09 1.92 -13.04
C PRO A 100 5.74 0.94 -12.05
N MET A 101 6.07 -0.26 -12.54
CA MET A 101 6.61 -1.35 -11.72
C MET A 101 7.84 -0.95 -10.90
N SER A 102 8.73 -0.12 -11.45
CA SER A 102 9.91 0.40 -10.77
C SER A 102 9.55 1.25 -9.54
N THR A 103 8.53 2.11 -9.65
CA THR A 103 8.06 2.96 -8.55
C THR A 103 7.39 2.12 -7.46
N ALA A 104 6.59 1.13 -7.85
CA ALA A 104 5.97 0.19 -6.91
C ALA A 104 7.02 -0.62 -6.11
N LEU A 105 8.07 -1.09 -6.80
CA LEU A 105 9.17 -1.84 -6.17
C LEU A 105 9.98 -0.96 -5.21
N VAL A 106 10.37 0.24 -5.63
CA VAL A 106 11.09 1.20 -4.76
C VAL A 106 10.26 1.55 -3.52
N ARG A 107 8.95 1.77 -3.70
CA ARG A 107 8.01 2.02 -2.60
C ARG A 107 7.97 0.87 -1.60
N TYR A 108 7.95 -0.37 -2.08
CA TYR A 108 7.98 -1.56 -1.22
C TYR A 108 9.31 -1.70 -0.47
N LEU A 109 10.44 -1.54 -1.16
CA LEU A 109 11.78 -1.65 -0.57
C LEU A 109 12.02 -0.59 0.51
N LEU A 110 11.61 0.66 0.27
CA LEU A 110 11.69 1.73 1.26
C LEU A 110 10.81 1.45 2.48
N ALA A 111 9.58 0.97 2.26
CA ALA A 111 8.69 0.59 3.36
C ALA A 111 9.29 -0.55 4.20
N SER A 112 9.89 -1.56 3.57
CA SER A 112 10.56 -2.65 4.28
C SER A 112 11.83 -2.22 5.00
N LEU A 113 12.66 -1.36 4.39
CA LEU A 113 13.88 -0.85 5.01
C LEU A 113 13.56 0.01 6.23
N SER A 114 12.50 0.82 6.14
CA SER A 114 11.94 1.61 7.24
C SER A 114 11.47 0.73 8.41
N LEU A 115 10.87 -0.43 8.11
CA LEU A 115 10.46 -1.40 9.12
C LEU A 115 11.67 -2.04 9.82
N VAL A 116 12.68 -2.45 9.06
CA VAL A 116 13.90 -3.13 9.56
C VAL A 116 14.81 -2.20 10.36
N LEU A 117 14.91 -0.92 9.97
CA LEU A 117 15.69 0.10 10.69
C LEU A 117 14.95 0.60 11.95
N PHE A 118 14.50 -0.31 12.82
CA PHE A 118 13.93 0.00 14.14
C PHE A 118 12.52 0.63 14.17
N GLY A 119 11.74 0.55 13.10
CA GLY A 119 10.47 1.27 13.05
C GLY A 119 10.65 2.80 13.17
N LEU A 120 11.85 3.33 12.93
CA LEU A 120 12.13 4.77 12.95
C LEU A 120 11.32 5.51 11.89
N GLY A 121 10.98 4.86 10.77
CA GLY A 121 10.04 5.45 9.81
C GLY A 121 8.57 5.33 10.24
N PHE A 122 8.23 4.50 11.24
CA PHE A 122 6.92 4.52 11.89
C PHE A 122 6.78 5.75 12.80
N VAL A 123 7.85 6.12 13.50
CA VAL A 123 7.92 7.40 14.26
C VAL A 123 7.86 8.60 13.32
N TRP A 124 8.53 8.56 12.16
CA TRP A 124 8.42 9.63 11.16
C TRP A 124 7.03 9.72 10.51
N ALA A 125 6.37 8.59 10.24
CA ALA A 125 5.02 8.53 9.68
C ALA A 125 3.93 8.99 10.66
N VAL A 126 4.15 8.89 11.97
CA VAL A 126 3.25 9.40 13.02
C VAL A 126 3.50 10.90 13.31
N VAL A 127 4.70 11.41 13.06
CA VAL A 127 5.07 12.83 13.27
C VAL A 127 4.75 13.72 12.07
N ASP A 128 4.62 13.17 10.86
CA ASP A 128 4.36 13.99 9.66
C ASP A 128 2.88 14.40 9.53
N LYS A 129 2.64 15.70 9.73
CA LYS A 129 1.33 16.37 9.80
C LYS A 129 0.67 16.57 8.42
N ASP A 130 1.37 16.29 7.32
CA ASP A 130 0.94 16.59 5.95
C ASP A 130 0.37 15.41 5.14
N ARG A 131 0.16 14.24 5.77
CA ARG A 131 -0.54 13.08 5.15
C ARG A 131 0.04 12.61 3.80
N LEU A 132 1.34 12.79 3.62
CA LEU A 132 2.10 12.33 2.46
C LEU A 132 3.36 11.67 2.99
N PHE A 133 3.57 10.38 2.70
CA PHE A 133 4.84 9.73 3.02
C PHE A 133 5.97 10.49 2.31
N LEU A 134 7.14 10.65 2.96
CA LEU A 134 8.32 11.30 2.38
C LEU A 134 8.66 10.76 0.97
N HIS A 135 8.34 9.48 0.75
CA HIS A 135 8.48 8.77 -0.50
C HIS A 135 7.41 9.16 -1.53
N ASP A 136 6.15 9.45 -1.16
CA ASP A 136 5.13 10.02 -2.08
C ASP A 136 5.50 11.45 -2.52
N ARG A 137 6.18 12.23 -1.67
CA ARG A 137 6.72 13.56 -2.02
C ARG A 137 7.91 13.45 -3.00
N LEU A 138 8.75 12.44 -2.82
CA LEU A 138 9.87 12.11 -3.74
C LEU A 138 9.40 11.45 -5.05
N LEU A 139 8.34 10.64 -5.01
CA LEU A 139 7.84 9.83 -6.13
C LEU A 139 6.69 10.50 -6.89
N LYS A 140 6.26 11.71 -6.51
CA LYS A 140 5.25 12.47 -7.23
C LYS A 140 3.94 11.66 -7.40
N SER A 141 3.53 10.92 -6.37
CA SER A 141 2.27 10.15 -6.36
C SER A 141 1.23 10.80 -5.47
N LYS A 142 -0.04 10.69 -5.84
CA LYS A 142 -1.19 11.26 -5.10
C LYS A 142 -2.28 10.20 -4.94
N ILE A 143 -2.96 10.23 -3.79
CA ILE A 143 -4.17 9.42 -3.56
C ILE A 143 -5.37 10.25 -3.99
N ILE A 144 -6.17 9.69 -4.90
CA ILE A 144 -7.43 10.29 -5.33
C ILE A 144 -8.60 9.44 -4.84
N VAL A 145 -9.72 10.08 -4.56
CA VAL A 145 -11.01 9.40 -4.40
C VAL A 145 -11.57 9.14 -5.80
N VAL A 146 -12.01 7.91 -6.08
CA VAL A 146 -12.56 7.46 -7.37
C VAL A 146 -14.07 7.26 -7.28
#